data_AF-A0A843LGI1-F1
#
_entry.id   AF-A0A843LGI1-F1
#
_cell.length_a   1.000
_cell.length_b   1.000
_cell.length_c   1.000
_cell.angle_alpha   90.00
_cell.angle_beta   90.00
_cell.angle_gamma   90.00
#
_symmetry.space_group_name_H-M   'P 1'
#
loop_
_entity.id
_entity.type
_entity.pdbx_description
1 polymer ?
#
loop_
_entity_poly.entity_id
_entity_poly.type
_entity_poly.pdbx_seq_one_letter_code
_entity_poly.pdbx_strand_id
1 'polypeptide(L)'
;MADDQKSRLYKLKPITDRLPAVSKPEGHVHFRTKMLWVIVILVFYFVMTNVFLYGLDSEKTVDLFAQYRAILAGAQGSLMHLGIGPIVTASIIMQLFVGAKIIKLDLTNREDKAVYQSTQKFLVIVMILVEAVPQVFGYLVPSDSLISGLNGTFGASGLLRGENIARLIIVVQLCVGSYLVFLMDEVVSKWGIGSGISLFIAAGVAEALFTGTLNTEGYYPDQPLSNSNLPVGTIPKTIYILTHQSAADLASGGYE
;
A
#
# COMPACT_ATOMS: atom_id res chain seq x y z
N MET A 1 -6.61 1.66 48.06
CA MET A 1 -7.61 1.50 46.99
C MET A 1 -7.38 2.64 46.02
N ALA A 2 -6.49 2.44 45.03
CA ALA A 2 -6.22 3.45 44.02
C ALA A 2 -7.28 3.30 42.94
N ASP A 3 -7.97 4.40 42.67
CA ASP A 3 -9.09 4.53 41.75
C ASP A 3 -8.73 3.95 40.37
N ASP A 4 -9.42 2.86 40.02
CA ASP A 4 -9.23 2.07 38.80
C ASP A 4 -9.89 2.84 37.63
N GLN A 5 -9.29 3.98 37.27
CA GLN A 5 -9.73 4.79 36.15
C GLN A 5 -9.48 4.02 34.85
N LYS A 6 -10.47 3.23 34.45
CA LYS A 6 -10.54 2.54 33.16
C LYS A 6 -10.17 3.50 32.03
N SER A 7 -9.26 3.06 31.16
CA SER A 7 -8.73 3.86 30.05
C SER A 7 -9.83 4.54 29.24
N ARG A 8 -9.61 5.80 28.82
CA ARG A 8 -10.57 6.57 28.00
C ARG A 8 -10.98 5.88 26.69
N LEU A 9 -10.20 4.89 26.25
CA LEU A 9 -10.48 4.03 25.09
C LEU A 9 -11.70 3.14 25.26
N TYR A 10 -12.14 2.84 26.49
CA TYR A 10 -13.37 2.10 26.73
C TYR A 10 -14.62 2.84 26.19
N LYS A 11 -14.54 4.16 25.96
CA LYS A 11 -15.62 4.92 25.31
C LYS A 11 -15.75 4.67 23.80
N LEU A 12 -14.69 4.15 23.16
CA LEU A 12 -14.71 3.81 21.73
C LEU A 12 -15.27 2.41 21.45
N LYS A 13 -15.39 1.59 22.50
CA LYS A 13 -15.91 0.21 22.47
C LYS A 13 -17.19 0.02 21.62
N PRO A 14 -18.25 0.86 21.73
CA PRO A 14 -19.47 0.67 20.91
C PRO A 14 -19.27 0.86 19.40
N ILE A 15 -18.26 1.62 18.98
CA ILE A 15 -17.94 1.85 17.57
C ILE A 15 -16.97 0.77 17.09
N THR A 16 -15.99 0.42 17.91
CA THR A 16 -14.93 -0.52 17.56
C THR A 16 -15.40 -1.98 17.55
N ASP A 17 -16.39 -2.35 18.36
CA ASP A 17 -16.99 -3.71 18.37
C ASP A 17 -17.86 -4.00 17.12
N ARG A 18 -18.26 -2.97 16.37
CA ARG A 18 -19.03 -3.13 15.11
C ARG A 18 -18.15 -3.26 13.88
N LEU A 19 -16.83 -3.06 14.00
CA LEU A 19 -15.93 -3.20 12.87
C LEU A 19 -15.79 -4.67 12.49
N PRO A 20 -15.96 -5.04 11.21
CA PRO A 20 -15.82 -6.42 10.79
C PRO A 20 -14.37 -6.88 11.05
N ALA A 21 -14.26 -8.07 11.63
CA ALA A 21 -12.99 -8.64 12.04
C ALA A 21 -12.90 -10.06 11.50
N VAL A 22 -11.73 -10.46 11.03
CA VAL A 22 -11.50 -11.85 10.62
C VAL A 22 -11.54 -12.74 11.87
N SER A 23 -12.33 -13.81 11.86
CA SER A 23 -12.37 -14.75 12.98
C SER A 23 -11.03 -15.49 13.10
N LYS A 24 -10.59 -15.73 14.34
CA LYS A 24 -9.42 -16.57 14.61
C LYS A 24 -9.84 -18.04 14.42
N PRO A 25 -8.96 -18.90 13.91
CA PRO A 25 -9.25 -20.33 13.83
C PRO A 25 -9.46 -20.92 15.23
N GLU A 26 -10.47 -21.76 15.39
CA GLU A 26 -10.85 -22.39 16.67
C GLU A 26 -9.86 -23.48 17.13
N GLY A 27 -8.96 -23.92 16.25
CA GLY A 27 -7.96 -24.96 16.53
C GLY A 27 -6.64 -24.75 15.78
N HIS A 28 -5.73 -25.71 15.94
CA HIS A 28 -4.44 -25.68 15.24
C HIS A 28 -4.64 -25.86 13.73
N VAL A 29 -4.31 -24.81 12.97
CA VAL A 29 -4.32 -24.86 11.51
C VAL A 29 -3.09 -25.62 11.02
N HIS A 30 -3.29 -26.61 10.14
CA HIS A 30 -2.23 -27.37 9.51
C HIS A 30 -1.32 -26.46 8.67
N PHE A 31 -0.01 -26.75 8.65
CA PHE A 31 0.98 -25.93 7.94
C PHE A 31 0.63 -25.72 6.46
N ARG A 32 0.13 -26.76 5.77
CA ARG A 32 -0.28 -26.67 4.36
C ARG A 32 -1.39 -25.64 4.14
N THR A 33 -2.37 -25.59 5.03
CA THR A 33 -3.46 -24.62 4.97
C THR A 33 -2.95 -23.21 5.23
N LYS A 34 -2.02 -23.03 6.18
CA LYS A 34 -1.40 -21.72 6.42
C LYS A 34 -0.63 -21.22 5.20
N MET A 35 0.14 -22.10 4.57
CA MET A 35 0.90 -21.79 3.35
C MET A 35 -0.03 -21.47 2.17
N LEU A 36 -1.15 -22.18 2.03
CA LEU A 36 -2.16 -21.89 1.02
C LEU A 36 -2.73 -20.48 1.20
N TRP A 37 -3.09 -20.10 2.44
CA TRP A 37 -3.56 -18.74 2.73
C TRP A 37 -2.52 -17.66 2.38
N VAL A 38 -1.26 -17.89 2.73
CA VAL A 38 -0.15 -16.99 2.38
C VAL A 38 -0.05 -16.82 0.86
N ILE A 39 -0.06 -17.91 0.09
CA ILE A 39 0.03 -17.88 -1.37
C ILE A 39 -1.17 -17.17 -1.99
N VAL A 40 -2.40 -17.48 -1.55
CA VAL A 40 -3.62 -16.86 -2.07
C VAL A 40 -3.61 -15.36 -1.83
N ILE A 41 -3.24 -14.93 -0.62
CA ILE A 41 -3.15 -13.51 -0.29
C ILE A 41 -2.03 -12.82 -1.08
N LEU A 42 -0.91 -13.50 -1.30
CA LEU A 42 0.21 -12.96 -2.09
C LEU A 42 -0.19 -12.76 -3.56
N VAL A 43 -0.90 -13.72 -4.16
CA VAL A 43 -1.44 -13.57 -5.52
C VAL A 43 -2.42 -12.40 -5.57
N PHE A 44 -3.32 -12.28 -4.59
CA PHE A 44 -4.28 -11.19 -4.53
C PHE A 44 -3.58 -9.82 -4.35
N TYR A 45 -2.50 -9.76 -3.57
CA TYR A 45 -1.64 -8.57 -3.45
C TYR A 45 -1.09 -8.14 -4.80
N PHE A 46 -0.48 -9.06 -5.58
CA PHE A 46 0.05 -8.72 -6.90
C PHE A 46 -1.04 -8.34 -7.92
N VAL A 47 -2.23 -8.93 -7.81
CA VAL A 47 -3.37 -8.48 -8.64
C VAL A 47 -3.73 -7.04 -8.29
N MET A 48 -3.83 -6.70 -7.00
CA MET A 48 -4.18 -5.35 -6.57
C MET A 48 -3.12 -4.29 -6.94
N THR A 49 -1.83 -4.64 -6.94
CA THR A 49 -0.78 -3.70 -7.40
C THR A 49 -0.89 -3.37 -8.89
N ASN A 50 -1.51 -4.25 -9.69
CA ASN A 50 -1.73 -4.07 -11.12
C ASN A 50 -3.09 -3.44 -11.48
N VAL A 51 -4.00 -3.27 -10.51
CA VAL A 51 -5.29 -2.59 -10.74
C VAL A 51 -5.11 -1.08 -10.54
N PHE A 52 -5.03 -0.36 -11.65
CA PHE A 52 -4.98 1.10 -11.66
C PHE A 52 -6.31 1.73 -11.22
N LEU A 53 -6.21 2.85 -10.51
CA LEU A 53 -7.32 3.66 -10.07
C LEU A 53 -8.00 4.30 -11.27
N TYR A 54 -9.33 4.28 -11.25
CA TYR A 54 -10.11 4.83 -12.33
C TYR A 54 -10.09 6.35 -12.32
N GLY A 55 -9.73 6.93 -13.46
CA GLY A 55 -9.80 8.36 -13.70
C GLY A 55 -8.61 9.17 -13.19
N LEU A 56 -7.47 8.52 -12.95
CA LEU A 56 -6.21 9.19 -12.65
C LEU A 56 -5.48 9.60 -13.93
N ASP A 57 -4.88 10.79 -13.93
CA ASP A 57 -3.99 11.26 -14.99
C ASP A 57 -2.56 10.81 -14.69
N SER A 58 -2.09 9.77 -15.38
CA SER A 58 -0.76 9.19 -15.15
C SER A 58 0.39 10.14 -15.54
N GLU A 59 0.16 11.14 -16.40
CA GLU A 59 1.20 12.08 -16.85
C GLU A 59 1.38 13.24 -15.86
N LYS A 60 0.30 13.70 -15.24
CA LYS A 60 0.33 14.80 -14.26
C LYS A 60 0.54 14.33 -12.81
N THR A 61 0.41 13.03 -12.56
CA THR A 61 0.56 12.46 -11.21
C THR A 61 2.04 12.29 -10.86
N VAL A 62 2.48 12.97 -9.81
CA VAL A 62 3.88 12.91 -9.34
C VAL A 62 4.06 11.78 -8.33
N ASP A 63 5.09 10.95 -8.53
CA ASP A 63 5.48 9.93 -7.57
C ASP A 63 6.40 10.48 -6.47
N LEU A 64 5.83 11.12 -5.46
CA LEU A 64 6.63 11.65 -4.35
C LEU A 64 7.30 10.55 -3.50
N PHE A 65 6.78 9.31 -3.54
CA PHE A 65 7.21 8.23 -2.65
C PHE A 65 7.92 7.09 -3.38
N ALA A 66 8.43 7.30 -4.60
CA ALA A 66 9.07 6.28 -5.42
C ALA A 66 10.11 5.46 -4.65
N GLN A 67 10.99 6.14 -3.89
CA GLN A 67 12.06 5.51 -3.10
C GLN A 67 11.53 4.71 -1.89
N TYR A 68 10.35 5.06 -1.40
CA TYR A 68 9.76 4.45 -0.20
C TYR A 68 8.79 3.31 -0.53
N ARG A 69 8.42 3.11 -1.80
CA ARG A 69 7.46 2.08 -2.21
C ARG A 69 7.83 0.66 -1.82
N ALA A 70 9.12 0.32 -1.91
CA ALA A 70 9.59 -0.99 -1.51
C ALA A 70 9.31 -1.26 -0.01
N ILE A 71 9.40 -0.23 0.83
CA ILE A 71 9.16 -0.32 2.27
C ILE A 71 7.66 -0.23 2.58
N LEU A 72 6.93 0.61 1.84
CA LEU A 72 5.49 0.82 2.01
C LEU A 72 4.64 -0.25 1.31
N ALA A 73 5.26 -1.20 0.59
CA ALA A 73 4.60 -2.23 -0.21
C ALA A 73 3.42 -1.67 -1.04
N GLY A 74 3.67 -0.53 -1.70
CA GLY A 74 2.66 0.21 -2.45
C GLY A 74 3.07 0.45 -3.91
N ALA A 75 2.09 0.64 -4.78
CA ALA A 75 2.29 0.84 -6.22
C ALA A 75 1.56 2.09 -6.74
N GLN A 76 2.20 2.89 -7.62
CA GLN A 76 1.63 4.18 -8.08
C GLN A 76 0.28 3.98 -8.71
N GLY A 77 -0.64 4.92 -8.42
CA GLY A 77 -1.87 5.01 -9.19
C GLY A 77 -2.69 3.73 -9.16
N SER A 78 -2.37 2.78 -8.29
CA SER A 78 -3.06 1.51 -8.13
C SER A 78 -3.90 1.52 -6.87
N LEU A 79 -4.71 0.48 -6.72
CA LEU A 79 -5.45 0.26 -5.48
C LEU A 79 -4.54 0.11 -4.25
N MET A 80 -3.24 -0.18 -4.47
CA MET A 80 -2.19 -0.30 -3.48
C MET A 80 -1.39 0.99 -3.27
N HIS A 81 -1.88 2.16 -3.71
CA HIS A 81 -1.10 3.41 -3.65
C HIS A 81 -0.60 3.77 -2.24
N LEU A 82 -1.48 3.69 -1.23
CA LEU A 82 -1.10 3.91 0.18
C LEU A 82 -0.31 2.73 0.77
N GLY A 83 -0.39 1.55 0.14
CA GLY A 83 0.24 0.32 0.59
C GLY A 83 -0.12 -0.06 2.02
N ILE A 84 0.89 -0.43 2.80
CA ILE A 84 0.77 -0.76 4.24
C ILE A 84 0.90 0.46 5.16
N GLY A 85 1.14 1.66 4.61
CA GLY A 85 1.41 2.90 5.35
C GLY A 85 0.42 3.15 6.50
N PRO A 86 -0.90 3.25 6.23
CA PRO A 86 -1.89 3.50 7.28
C PRO A 86 -1.91 2.45 8.39
N ILE A 87 -1.62 1.18 8.05
CA ILE A 87 -1.63 0.06 8.99
C ILE A 87 -0.44 0.18 9.94
N VAL A 88 0.76 0.34 9.38
CA VAL A 88 2.00 0.46 10.15
C VAL A 88 1.99 1.74 10.99
N THR A 89 1.58 2.87 10.43
CA THR A 89 1.54 4.14 11.15
C THR A 89 0.59 4.07 12.35
N ALA A 90 -0.62 3.54 12.17
CA ALA A 90 -1.56 3.34 13.26
C ALA A 90 -1.01 2.39 14.35
N SER A 91 -0.37 1.28 13.94
CA SER A 91 0.27 0.34 14.87
C SER A 91 1.38 1.00 15.67
N ILE A 92 2.27 1.77 15.04
CA ILE A 92 3.37 2.48 15.70
C ILE A 92 2.82 3.52 16.68
N ILE A 93 1.84 4.33 16.28
CA ILE A 93 1.21 5.32 17.18
C ILE A 93 0.64 4.64 18.42
N MET A 94 -0.10 3.54 18.24
CA MET A 94 -0.71 2.82 19.36
C MET A 94 0.33 2.15 20.26
N GLN A 95 1.40 1.58 19.69
CA GLN A 95 2.53 1.02 20.42
C GLN A 95 3.27 2.10 21.24
N LEU A 96 3.50 3.28 20.65
CA LEU A 96 4.13 4.41 21.34
C LEU A 96 3.26 4.93 22.50
N PHE A 97 1.95 5.05 22.33
CA PHE A 97 1.04 5.53 23.38
C PHE A 97 0.94 4.57 24.57
N VAL A 98 0.94 3.27 24.32
CA VAL A 98 0.97 2.26 25.41
C VAL A 98 2.36 2.17 26.03
N GLY A 99 3.43 2.18 25.21
CA GLY A 99 4.81 2.14 25.68
C GLY A 99 5.19 3.35 26.56
N ALA A 100 4.75 4.55 26.17
CA ALA A 100 4.92 5.78 26.94
C ALA A 100 3.99 5.88 28.16
N LYS A 101 3.14 4.87 28.41
CA LYS A 101 2.13 4.83 29.49
C LYS A 101 1.14 6.01 29.49
N ILE A 102 0.99 6.70 28.34
CA ILE A 102 -0.03 7.73 28.13
C ILE A 102 -1.42 7.07 28.18
N ILE A 103 -1.52 5.87 27.59
CA ILE A 103 -2.69 5.02 27.66
C ILE A 103 -2.36 3.85 28.59
N LYS A 104 -2.98 3.83 29.77
CA LYS A 104 -2.85 2.75 30.75
C LYS A 104 -3.72 1.57 30.30
N LEU A 105 -3.14 0.67 29.52
CA LEU A 105 -3.73 -0.63 29.17
C LEU A 105 -2.81 -1.73 29.67
N ASP A 106 -3.36 -2.68 30.39
CA ASP A 106 -2.64 -3.88 30.79
C ASP A 106 -2.79 -4.97 29.73
N LEU A 107 -1.77 -5.14 28.88
CA LEU A 107 -1.76 -6.13 27.81
C LEU A 107 -1.74 -7.59 28.31
N THR A 108 -1.58 -7.82 29.61
CA THR A 108 -1.73 -9.14 30.22
C THR A 108 -3.19 -9.52 30.43
N ASN A 109 -4.08 -8.53 30.58
CA ASN A 109 -5.52 -8.74 30.71
C ASN A 109 -6.15 -8.95 29.32
N ARG A 110 -7.04 -9.94 29.22
CA ARG A 110 -7.77 -10.25 27.98
C ARG A 110 -8.66 -9.11 27.52
N GLU A 111 -9.30 -8.39 28.44
CA GLU A 111 -10.21 -7.29 28.11
C GLU A 111 -9.46 -6.08 27.52
N ASP A 112 -8.37 -5.67 28.16
CA ASP A 112 -7.53 -4.57 27.71
C ASP A 112 -6.83 -4.88 26.38
N LYS A 113 -6.43 -6.15 26.17
CA LYS A 113 -5.91 -6.61 24.88
C LYS A 113 -6.95 -6.55 23.76
N ALA A 114 -8.21 -6.82 24.07
CA ALA A 114 -9.31 -6.67 23.12
C ALA A 114 -9.53 -5.18 22.79
N VAL A 115 -9.57 -4.30 23.79
CA VAL A 115 -9.70 -2.84 23.59
C VAL A 115 -8.52 -2.29 22.78
N TYR A 116 -7.30 -2.75 23.05
CA TYR A 116 -6.11 -2.40 22.27
C TYR A 116 -6.28 -2.75 20.79
N GLN A 117 -6.66 -4.00 20.49
CA GLN A 117 -6.86 -4.46 19.12
C GLN A 117 -7.97 -3.68 18.44
N SER A 118 -9.15 -3.55 19.06
CA SER A 118 -10.29 -2.86 18.47
C SER A 118 -10.01 -1.36 18.23
N THR A 119 -9.27 -0.71 19.14
CA THR A 119 -8.82 0.68 18.96
C THR A 119 -7.81 0.81 17.83
N GLN A 120 -6.84 -0.10 17.74
CA GLN A 120 -5.85 -0.09 16.67
C GLN A 120 -6.53 -0.19 15.30
N LYS A 121 -7.49 -1.08 15.12
CA LYS A 121 -8.24 -1.21 13.85
C LYS A 121 -8.99 0.06 13.47
N PHE A 122 -9.64 0.69 14.45
CA PHE A 122 -10.31 1.97 14.23
C PHE A 122 -9.31 3.05 13.84
N LEU A 123 -8.15 3.09 14.50
CA LEU A 123 -7.08 4.01 14.16
C LEU A 123 -6.56 3.78 12.74
N VAL A 124 -6.44 2.54 12.28
CA VAL A 124 -6.09 2.22 10.88
C VAL A 124 -7.10 2.87 9.92
N ILE A 125 -8.41 2.72 10.16
CA ILE A 125 -9.45 3.31 9.29
C ILE A 125 -9.35 4.85 9.27
N VAL A 126 -9.08 5.46 10.44
CA VAL A 126 -8.85 6.91 10.52
C VAL A 126 -7.60 7.31 9.74
N MET A 127 -6.50 6.57 9.88
CA MET A 127 -5.25 6.82 9.16
C MET A 127 -5.42 6.68 7.64
N ILE A 128 -6.23 5.72 7.17
CA ILE A 128 -6.56 5.58 5.74
C ILE A 128 -7.17 6.88 5.21
N LEU A 129 -8.13 7.47 5.93
CA LEU A 129 -8.76 8.73 5.53
C LEU A 129 -7.78 9.92 5.61
N VAL A 130 -7.01 9.99 6.70
CA VAL A 130 -6.04 11.07 6.93
C VAL A 130 -4.90 11.05 5.90
N GLU A 131 -4.52 9.87 5.40
CA GLU A 131 -3.51 9.75 4.34
C GLU A 131 -4.12 9.90 2.94
N ALA A 132 -5.28 9.30 2.66
CA ALA A 132 -5.88 9.32 1.32
C ALA A 132 -6.32 10.73 0.89
N VAL A 133 -6.91 11.53 1.80
CA VAL A 133 -7.44 12.85 1.44
C VAL A 133 -6.32 13.81 1.00
N PRO A 134 -5.27 14.08 1.78
CA PRO A 134 -4.20 14.98 1.36
C PRO A 134 -3.48 14.52 0.09
N GLN A 135 -3.34 13.21 -0.14
CA GLN A 135 -2.71 12.69 -1.35
C GLN A 135 -3.54 13.00 -2.60
N VAL A 136 -4.87 12.86 -2.52
CA VAL A 136 -5.78 13.19 -3.63
C VAL A 136 -5.91 14.68 -3.88
N PHE A 137 -5.89 15.50 -2.84
CA PHE A 137 -5.90 16.95 -3.01
C PHE A 137 -4.52 17.53 -3.35
N GLY A 138 -3.44 16.80 -3.09
CA GLY A 138 -2.07 17.23 -3.31
C GLY A 138 -1.51 16.85 -4.69
N TYR A 139 -1.43 15.55 -4.99
CA TYR A 139 -0.64 15.06 -6.13
C TYR A 139 -1.29 13.96 -6.98
N LEU A 140 -2.40 13.35 -6.54
CA LEU A 140 -3.18 12.44 -7.40
C LEU A 140 -4.21 13.25 -8.19
N VAL A 141 -3.86 13.60 -9.42
CA VAL A 141 -4.67 14.48 -10.26
C VAL A 141 -5.71 13.66 -11.02
N PRO A 142 -7.01 13.98 -10.91
CA PRO A 142 -8.02 13.35 -11.75
C PRO A 142 -7.87 13.78 -13.22
N SER A 143 -8.08 12.83 -14.12
CA SER A 143 -8.02 13.03 -15.57
C SER A 143 -9.05 14.02 -16.10
N ASP A 144 -8.66 14.80 -17.11
CA ASP A 144 -9.51 15.81 -17.75
C ASP A 144 -10.76 15.18 -18.42
N SER A 145 -10.67 13.91 -18.85
CA SER A 145 -11.78 13.12 -19.38
C SER A 145 -12.83 12.78 -18.32
N LEU A 146 -12.41 12.40 -17.11
CA LEU A 146 -13.32 12.16 -16.00
C LEU A 146 -13.96 13.46 -15.51
N ILE A 147 -13.16 14.54 -15.42
CA ILE A 147 -13.65 15.86 -15.00
C ILE A 147 -14.69 16.39 -15.99
N SER A 148 -14.42 16.31 -17.30
CA SER A 148 -15.35 16.79 -18.33
C SER A 148 -16.64 15.98 -18.39
N GLY A 149 -16.56 14.64 -18.25
CA GLY A 149 -17.75 13.78 -18.16
C GLY A 149 -18.62 14.10 -16.93
N LEU A 150 -18.01 14.33 -15.77
CA LEU A 150 -18.73 14.66 -14.55
C LEU A 150 -19.25 16.10 -14.54
N ASN A 151 -18.55 17.05 -15.16
CA ASN A 151 -19.02 18.42 -15.34
C ASN A 151 -20.31 18.49 -16.17
N GLY A 152 -20.50 17.59 -17.13
CA GLY A 152 -21.74 17.48 -17.90
C GLY A 152 -22.94 16.98 -17.09
N THR A 153 -22.70 16.28 -15.97
CA THR A 153 -23.76 15.63 -15.17
C THR A 153 -24.06 16.37 -13.87
N PHE A 154 -23.03 16.93 -13.23
CA PHE A 154 -23.11 17.61 -11.92
C PHE A 154 -22.91 19.13 -12.00
N GLY A 155 -22.62 19.65 -13.19
CA GLY A 155 -22.44 21.08 -13.45
C GLY A 155 -21.02 21.58 -13.19
N ALA A 156 -20.64 22.64 -13.91
CA ALA A 156 -19.30 23.24 -13.85
C ALA A 156 -19.14 24.29 -12.73
N SER A 157 -20.13 24.51 -11.86
CA SER A 157 -20.13 25.59 -10.86
C SER A 157 -20.84 25.19 -9.57
N GLY A 158 -20.15 25.28 -8.43
CA GLY A 158 -20.68 24.98 -7.09
C GLY A 158 -19.71 24.19 -6.19
N LEU A 159 -20.20 23.70 -5.05
CA LEU A 159 -19.45 22.78 -4.17
C LEU A 159 -19.27 21.39 -4.84
N LEU A 160 -20.21 21.00 -5.70
CA LEU A 160 -20.28 19.75 -6.45
C LEU A 160 -19.68 19.84 -7.86
N ARG A 161 -18.54 20.52 -8.02
CA ARG A 161 -17.80 20.53 -9.30
C ARG A 161 -17.39 19.12 -9.70
N GLY A 162 -17.36 18.82 -11.01
CA GLY A 162 -16.91 17.53 -11.52
C GLY A 162 -15.50 17.15 -11.04
N GLU A 163 -14.63 18.14 -10.82
CA GLU A 163 -13.30 17.95 -10.22
C GLU A 163 -13.36 17.44 -8.77
N ASN A 164 -14.22 18.01 -7.93
CA ASN A 164 -14.36 17.59 -6.53
C ASN A 164 -14.99 16.20 -6.43
N ILE A 165 -15.94 15.88 -7.32
CA ILE A 165 -16.55 14.55 -7.39
C ILE A 165 -15.54 13.52 -7.90
N ALA A 166 -14.75 13.85 -8.91
CA ALA A 166 -13.67 12.98 -9.40
C ALA A 166 -12.67 12.68 -8.28
N ARG A 167 -12.23 13.70 -7.53
CA ARG A 167 -11.38 13.53 -6.34
C ARG A 167 -12.04 12.65 -5.29
N LEU A 168 -13.32 12.86 -4.99
CA LEU A 168 -14.04 12.04 -4.02
C LEU A 168 -14.09 10.56 -4.45
N ILE A 169 -14.32 10.28 -5.73
CA ILE A 169 -14.31 8.92 -6.28
C ILE A 169 -12.93 8.27 -6.08
N ILE A 170 -11.84 8.99 -6.36
CA ILE A 170 -10.47 8.49 -6.17
C ILE A 170 -10.21 8.24 -4.67
N VAL A 171 -10.60 9.16 -3.78
CA VAL A 171 -10.46 8.97 -2.32
C VAL A 171 -11.18 7.69 -1.89
N VAL A 172 -12.42 7.49 -2.34
CA VAL A 172 -13.19 6.27 -1.99
C VAL A 172 -12.48 5.02 -2.50
N GLN A 173 -11.95 5.01 -3.72
CA GLN A 173 -11.19 3.88 -4.26
C GLN A 173 -9.93 3.58 -3.44
N LEU A 174 -9.17 4.61 -3.06
CA LEU A 174 -8.00 4.47 -2.18
C LEU A 174 -8.39 3.92 -0.81
N CYS A 175 -9.47 4.42 -0.22
CA CYS A 175 -9.96 3.93 1.06
C CYS A 175 -10.37 2.47 0.99
N VAL A 176 -11.06 2.06 -0.08
CA VAL A 176 -11.43 0.66 -0.32
C VAL A 176 -10.17 -0.19 -0.50
N GLY A 177 -9.19 0.28 -1.28
CA GLY A 177 -7.92 -0.39 -1.49
C GLY A 177 -7.14 -0.64 -0.21
N SER A 178 -6.85 0.41 0.56
CA SER A 178 -6.15 0.29 1.84
C SER A 178 -6.93 -0.54 2.86
N TYR A 179 -8.26 -0.48 2.82
CA TYR A 179 -9.11 -1.31 3.68
C TYR A 179 -9.01 -2.80 3.31
N LEU A 180 -8.95 -3.14 2.02
CA LEU A 180 -8.69 -4.50 1.56
C LEU A 180 -7.32 -4.99 2.03
N VAL A 181 -6.27 -4.18 1.92
CA VAL A 181 -4.92 -4.53 2.43
C VAL A 181 -4.96 -4.82 3.93
N PHE A 182 -5.69 -4.01 4.69
CA PHE A 182 -5.88 -4.23 6.12
C PHE A 182 -6.57 -5.57 6.41
N LEU A 183 -7.61 -5.95 5.64
CA LEU A 183 -8.25 -7.25 5.78
C LEU A 183 -7.30 -8.40 5.41
N MET A 184 -6.50 -8.24 4.35
CA MET A 184 -5.50 -9.24 3.95
C MET A 184 -4.44 -9.45 5.03
N ASP A 185 -3.97 -8.37 5.65
CA ASP A 185 -3.05 -8.47 6.79
C ASP A 185 -3.69 -9.22 7.97
N GLU A 186 -4.96 -8.97 8.29
CA GLU A 186 -5.68 -9.73 9.32
C GLU A 186 -5.79 -11.22 8.99
N VAL A 187 -6.06 -11.55 7.72
CA VAL A 187 -6.14 -12.95 7.27
C VAL A 187 -4.78 -13.63 7.44
N VAL A 188 -3.69 -13.03 6.95
CA VAL A 188 -2.34 -13.63 7.07
C VAL A 188 -1.90 -13.72 8.53
N SER A 189 -2.16 -12.69 9.33
CA SER A 189 -1.76 -12.65 10.74
C SER A 189 -2.52 -13.68 11.61
N LYS A 190 -3.71 -14.14 11.18
CA LYS A 190 -4.51 -15.14 11.92
C LYS A 190 -4.42 -16.56 11.34
N TRP A 191 -4.43 -16.67 10.01
CA TRP A 191 -4.51 -17.94 9.27
C TRP A 191 -3.21 -18.32 8.58
N GLY A 192 -2.34 -17.36 8.30
CA GLY A 192 -1.09 -17.55 7.58
C GLY A 192 0.11 -17.83 8.48
N ILE A 193 1.30 -17.54 7.95
CA ILE A 193 2.59 -17.67 8.62
C ILE A 193 3.19 -16.26 8.73
N GLY A 194 3.43 -15.80 9.96
CA GLY A 194 3.99 -14.46 10.21
C GLY A 194 2.94 -13.35 10.17
N SER A 195 3.38 -12.15 9.83
CA SER A 195 2.54 -10.95 9.70
C SER A 195 2.34 -10.61 8.22
N GLY A 196 1.14 -10.19 7.83
CA GLY A 196 0.86 -9.77 6.46
C GLY A 196 1.73 -8.58 6.03
N ILE A 197 1.94 -7.61 6.94
CA ILE A 197 2.86 -6.48 6.74
C ILE A 197 4.25 -6.96 6.27
N SER A 198 4.88 -7.89 6.99
CA SER A 198 6.20 -8.42 6.62
C SER A 198 6.21 -9.17 5.30
N LEU A 199 5.12 -9.89 5.00
CA LEU A 199 4.96 -10.62 3.74
C LEU A 199 4.90 -9.65 2.55
N PHE A 200 4.11 -8.58 2.66
CA PHE A 200 3.96 -7.60 1.58
C PHE A 200 5.24 -6.82 1.31
N ILE A 201 5.97 -6.43 2.36
CA ILE A 201 7.30 -5.79 2.21
C ILE A 201 8.26 -6.74 1.49
N ALA A 202 8.36 -7.99 1.96
CA ALA A 202 9.26 -8.97 1.36
C ALA A 202 8.90 -9.24 -0.11
N ALA A 203 7.61 -9.32 -0.43
CA ALA A 203 7.11 -9.50 -1.79
C ALA A 203 7.49 -8.31 -2.69
N GLY A 204 7.24 -7.08 -2.26
CA GLY A 204 7.58 -5.88 -3.03
C GLY A 204 9.07 -5.71 -3.24
N VAL A 205 9.89 -5.99 -2.23
CA VAL A 205 11.36 -5.96 -2.35
C VAL A 205 11.85 -7.06 -3.30
N ALA A 206 11.30 -8.27 -3.21
CA ALA A 206 11.66 -9.37 -4.10
C ALA A 206 11.28 -9.08 -5.56
N GLU A 207 10.10 -8.50 -5.80
CA GLU A 207 9.65 -8.06 -7.12
C GLU A 207 10.56 -6.98 -7.70
N ALA A 208 10.90 -5.96 -6.90
CA ALA A 208 11.80 -4.89 -7.33
C ALA A 208 13.20 -5.41 -7.65
N LEU A 209 13.73 -6.35 -6.85
CA LEU A 209 15.02 -6.98 -7.10
C LEU A 209 14.98 -7.83 -8.37
N PHE A 210 13.95 -8.65 -8.53
CA PHE A 210 13.80 -9.52 -9.70
C PHE A 210 13.70 -8.71 -10.99
N THR A 211 12.83 -7.68 -10.99
CA THR A 211 12.63 -6.79 -12.14
C THR A 211 13.89 -5.96 -12.42
N GLY A 212 14.51 -5.36 -11.40
CA GLY A 212 15.74 -4.57 -11.60
C GLY A 212 16.97 -5.38 -12.04
N THR A 213 16.96 -6.69 -11.80
CA THR A 213 18.09 -7.57 -12.14
C THR A 213 17.90 -8.23 -13.52
N LEU A 214 16.70 -8.75 -13.79
CA LEU A 214 16.45 -9.66 -14.92
C LEU A 214 15.62 -9.07 -16.05
N ASN A 215 15.13 -7.83 -15.92
CA ASN A 215 14.30 -7.23 -16.96
C ASN A 215 15.10 -7.00 -18.26
N THR A 216 14.64 -7.63 -19.35
CA THR A 216 15.26 -7.57 -20.68
C THR A 216 14.74 -6.42 -21.54
N GLU A 217 13.66 -5.74 -21.11
CA GLU A 217 13.05 -4.64 -21.85
C GLU A 217 13.98 -3.43 -21.90
N GLY A 218 13.94 -2.72 -23.03
CA GLY A 218 14.62 -1.45 -23.19
C GLY A 218 13.99 -0.36 -22.33
N TYR A 219 14.76 0.70 -22.04
CA TYR A 219 14.25 1.91 -21.39
C TYR A 219 13.05 2.52 -22.13
N TYR A 220 13.02 2.42 -23.46
CA TYR A 220 11.90 2.73 -24.33
C TYR A 220 11.31 1.41 -24.88
N PRO A 221 10.15 0.96 -24.40
CA PRO A 221 9.54 -0.31 -24.82
C PRO A 221 9.21 -0.36 -26.32
N ASP A 222 8.92 0.80 -26.92
CA ASP A 222 8.50 0.92 -28.32
C ASP A 222 9.67 0.97 -29.32
N GLN A 223 10.91 0.95 -28.83
CA GLN A 223 12.10 0.99 -29.67
C GLN A 223 12.89 -0.33 -29.57
N PRO A 224 13.53 -0.79 -30.67
CA PRO A 224 14.42 -1.93 -30.58
C PRO A 224 15.61 -1.62 -29.66
N LEU A 225 16.16 -2.68 -29.05
CA LEU A 225 17.38 -2.59 -28.25
C LEU A 225 18.51 -1.99 -29.08
N SER A 226 19.12 -0.93 -28.55
CA SER A 226 20.18 -0.18 -29.22
C SER A 226 21.08 0.49 -28.18
N ASN A 227 22.17 1.11 -28.61
CA ASN A 227 23.06 1.85 -27.69
C ASN A 227 22.35 3.02 -26.98
N SER A 228 21.25 3.54 -27.53
CA SER A 228 20.38 4.54 -26.90
C SER A 228 19.20 3.94 -26.13
N ASN A 229 18.91 2.65 -26.32
CA ASN A 229 17.83 1.93 -25.67
C ASN A 229 18.34 0.60 -25.09
N LEU A 230 19.09 0.71 -23.99
CA LEU A 230 19.67 -0.45 -23.31
C LEU A 230 18.62 -1.18 -22.46
N PRO A 231 18.80 -2.50 -22.22
CA PRO A 231 17.99 -3.21 -21.26
C PRO A 231 18.03 -2.53 -19.89
N VAL A 232 16.88 -2.43 -19.21
CA VAL A 232 16.80 -1.81 -17.88
C VAL A 232 17.34 -2.72 -16.77
N GLY A 233 17.31 -4.04 -16.97
CA GLY A 233 17.81 -5.01 -16.02
C GLY A 233 19.35 -5.04 -15.99
N THR A 234 19.91 -5.10 -14.79
CA THR A 234 21.37 -5.05 -14.59
C THR A 234 22.11 -6.17 -15.31
N ILE A 235 21.60 -7.40 -15.29
CA ILE A 235 22.24 -8.55 -15.95
C ILE A 235 22.11 -8.44 -17.48
N PRO A 236 20.89 -8.29 -18.06
CA PRO A 236 20.74 -8.10 -19.50
C PRO A 236 21.52 -6.91 -20.05
N LYS A 237 21.55 -5.78 -19.32
CA LYS A 237 22.34 -4.59 -19.68
C LYS A 237 23.82 -4.90 -19.80
N THR A 238 24.37 -5.60 -18.81
CA THR A 238 25.78 -5.98 -18.79
C THR A 238 26.11 -6.93 -19.96
N ILE A 239 25.27 -7.93 -20.21
CA ILE A 239 25.45 -8.86 -21.33
C ILE A 239 25.36 -8.12 -22.67
N TYR A 240 24.39 -7.22 -22.82
CA TYR A 240 24.19 -6.44 -24.05
C TYR A 240 25.40 -5.54 -24.35
N ILE A 241 25.87 -4.80 -23.35
CA ILE A 241 27.06 -3.95 -23.47
C ILE A 241 28.29 -4.78 -23.88
N LEU A 242 28.51 -5.92 -23.23
CA LEU A 242 29.66 -6.79 -23.52
C LEU A 242 29.61 -7.46 -24.90
N THR A 243 28.41 -7.65 -25.47
CA THR A 243 28.22 -8.36 -26.75
C THR A 243 28.08 -7.43 -27.95
N HIS A 244 27.61 -6.19 -27.75
CA HIS A 244 27.27 -5.26 -28.83
C HIS A 244 28.15 -4.00 -28.87
N GLN A 245 29.04 -3.76 -27.90
CA GLN A 245 29.94 -2.60 -27.90
C GLN A 245 31.41 -2.98 -28.16
N SER A 246 32.12 -2.08 -28.86
CA SER A 246 33.55 -2.25 -29.13
C SER A 246 34.40 -1.81 -27.92
N ALA A 247 35.59 -2.39 -27.77
CA ALA A 247 36.52 -2.03 -26.69
C ALA A 247 36.96 -0.54 -26.73
N ALA A 248 36.84 0.10 -27.90
CA ALA A 248 37.12 1.53 -28.07
C ALA A 248 36.02 2.41 -27.46
N ASP A 249 34.74 2.03 -27.64
CA ASP A 249 33.59 2.77 -27.09
C ASP A 249 33.50 2.66 -25.56
N LEU A 250 33.98 1.54 -25.00
CA LEU A 250 34.07 1.33 -23.55
C LEU A 250 35.21 2.14 -22.91
N ALA A 251 36.32 2.35 -23.63
CA ALA A 251 37.51 3.03 -23.15
C ALA A 251 37.43 4.57 -23.22
N SER A 252 36.57 5.12 -24.08
CA SER A 252 36.41 6.57 -24.27
C SER A 252 35.46 7.25 -23.26
N GLY A 253 35.22 6.63 -22.10
CA GLY A 253 34.27 7.14 -21.09
C GLY A 253 32.84 6.69 -21.37
N GLY A 254 32.65 5.38 -21.53
CA GLY A 254 31.35 4.78 -21.85
C GLY A 254 30.22 5.30 -20.96
N TYR A 255 29.27 6.00 -21.59
CA TYR A 255 27.92 6.35 -21.12
C TYR A 255 27.74 6.58 -19.59
N GLU A 256 28.64 7.32 -18.96
CA GLU A 256 28.29 8.17 -17.81
C GLU A 256 27.84 9.55 -18.30
#